data_AF-A0A2W4R4Y8-F1
#
_entry.id   AF-A0A2W4R4Y8-F1
#
_cell.length_a   1.000
_cell.length_b   1.000
_cell.length_c   1.000
_cell.angle_alpha   90.00
_cell.angle_beta   90.00
_cell.angle_gamma   90.00
#
_symmetry.space_group_name_H-M   'P 1'
#
loop_
_entity.id
_entity.type
_entity.pdbx_description
1 polymer ?
#
loop_
_entity_poly.entity_id
_entity_poly.type
_entity_poly.pdbx_seq_one_letter_code
_entity_poly.pdbx_strand_id
1 'polypeptide(L)'
;MFVIKKSQFDVFASERVKAFSRKLRQFLADQFPEHVRRMGGESLDSFISLVLERAKLYGFSTERELQIFAVYMILLGVFFDDDPQYPWAKDRLSRPGLSPRQRIDLFRSRAESAVVELTRENGSSVQRLFDQFLKLDPPRIVLAASSGSYPSLIAWHTVLFPEKAAWMRMCDKEALAGRAQSLAAMAGLAGVGERLIVVAMGMLGAGFADDPQFPALGKALRANLPADEKTLEFAKAGHTLAIDWAARLEGNA
;
A
#
# COMPACT_ATOMS: atom_id res chain seq x y z
N MET A 1 -33.33 -19.76 -31.44
CA MET A 1 -32.55 -19.86 -30.19
C MET A 1 -31.11 -19.47 -30.50
N PHE A 2 -30.66 -18.29 -30.06
CA PHE A 2 -29.29 -17.81 -30.30
C PHE A 2 -28.35 -18.47 -29.27
N VAL A 3 -27.49 -19.38 -29.72
CA VAL A 3 -26.46 -20.02 -28.88
C VAL A 3 -25.18 -19.19 -29.01
N ILE A 4 -24.89 -18.33 -28.02
CA ILE A 4 -23.64 -17.56 -27.97
C ILE A 4 -22.50 -18.51 -27.60
N LYS A 5 -21.47 -18.60 -28.45
CA LYS A 5 -20.30 -19.46 -28.21
C LYS A 5 -19.39 -18.83 -27.15
N LYS A 6 -18.83 -19.65 -26.26
CA LYS A 6 -17.91 -19.24 -25.18
C LYS A 6 -16.73 -18.38 -25.69
N SER A 7 -16.21 -18.69 -26.87
CA SER A 7 -15.16 -17.91 -27.53
C SER A 7 -15.59 -16.49 -27.93
N GLN A 8 -16.86 -16.27 -28.29
CA GLN A 8 -17.38 -14.94 -28.55
C GLN A 8 -17.51 -14.15 -27.24
N PHE A 9 -17.95 -14.80 -26.16
CA PHE A 9 -18.03 -14.22 -24.82
C PHE A 9 -16.65 -13.79 -24.28
N ASP A 10 -15.62 -14.61 -24.48
CA ASP A 10 -14.25 -14.32 -24.04
C ASP A 10 -13.64 -13.13 -24.81
N VAL A 11 -13.92 -13.01 -26.12
CA VAL A 11 -13.52 -11.83 -26.92
C VAL A 11 -14.20 -10.56 -26.40
N PHE A 12 -15.52 -10.59 -26.14
CA PHE A 12 -16.24 -9.44 -25.58
C PHE A 12 -15.79 -9.08 -24.16
N ALA A 13 -15.47 -10.07 -23.33
CA ALA A 13 -14.89 -9.84 -22.00
C ALA A 13 -13.52 -9.16 -22.11
N SER A 14 -12.67 -9.61 -23.04
CA SER A 14 -11.34 -9.03 -23.25
C SER A 14 -11.38 -7.59 -23.77
N GLU A 15 -12.31 -7.25 -24.67
CA GLU A 15 -12.46 -5.88 -25.19
C GLU A 15 -13.01 -4.92 -24.13
N ARG A 16 -13.95 -5.39 -23.29
CA ARG A 16 -14.43 -4.59 -22.15
C ARG A 16 -13.32 -4.31 -21.14
N VAL A 17 -12.49 -5.29 -20.82
CA VAL A 17 -11.34 -5.12 -19.93
C VAL A 17 -10.37 -4.09 -20.50
N LYS A 18 -9.98 -4.21 -21.79
CA LYS A 18 -9.11 -3.23 -22.45
C LYS A 18 -9.69 -1.82 -22.46
N ALA A 19 -11.00 -1.68 -22.68
CA ALA A 19 -11.67 -0.38 -22.64
C ALA A 19 -11.62 0.24 -21.23
N PHE A 20 -11.86 -0.56 -20.19
CA PHE A 20 -11.73 -0.10 -18.80
C PHE A 20 -10.29 0.27 -18.45
N SER A 21 -9.30 -0.55 -18.82
CA SER A 21 -7.88 -0.23 -18.61
C SER A 21 -7.49 1.11 -19.24
N ARG A 22 -7.96 1.38 -20.47
CA ARG A 22 -7.67 2.64 -21.18
C ARG A 22 -8.29 3.84 -20.49
N LYS A 23 -9.55 3.74 -20.07
CA LYS A 23 -10.24 4.80 -19.35
C LYS A 23 -9.63 5.05 -17.97
N LEU A 24 -9.28 3.99 -17.26
CA LEU A 24 -8.61 4.10 -15.97
C LEU A 24 -7.24 4.74 -16.11
N ARG A 25 -6.45 4.35 -17.14
CA ARG A 25 -5.19 5.02 -17.48
C ARG A 25 -5.37 6.51 -17.70
N GLN A 26 -6.36 6.90 -18.52
CA GLN A 26 -6.64 8.31 -18.79
C GLN A 26 -7.01 9.05 -17.50
N PHE A 27 -7.95 8.50 -16.73
CA PHE A 27 -8.35 9.05 -15.44
C PHE A 27 -7.16 9.25 -14.49
N LEU A 28 -6.27 8.27 -14.38
CA LEU A 28 -5.07 8.38 -13.52
C LEU A 28 -4.09 9.43 -14.04
N ALA A 29 -3.91 9.54 -15.36
CA ALA A 29 -3.06 10.56 -15.96
C ALA A 29 -3.62 11.97 -15.73
N ASP A 30 -4.95 12.12 -15.72
CA ASP A 30 -5.61 13.41 -15.48
C ASP A 30 -5.62 13.79 -13.99
N GLN A 31 -5.82 12.82 -13.09
CA GLN A 31 -5.96 13.08 -11.65
C GLN A 31 -4.63 13.03 -10.88
N PHE A 32 -3.65 12.26 -11.37
CA PHE A 32 -2.35 12.09 -10.72
C PHE A 32 -1.20 12.14 -11.75
N PRO A 33 -1.07 13.24 -12.53
CA PRO A 33 -0.13 13.33 -13.66
C PRO A 33 1.33 13.08 -13.26
N GLU A 34 1.78 13.66 -12.14
CA GLU A 34 3.12 13.46 -11.61
C GLU A 34 3.36 12.01 -11.18
N HIS A 35 2.38 11.40 -10.52
CA HIS A 35 2.47 10.02 -10.05
C HIS A 35 2.55 9.04 -11.22
N VAL A 36 1.70 9.21 -12.23
CA VAL A 36 1.72 8.42 -13.48
C VAL A 36 3.04 8.56 -14.21
N ARG A 37 3.58 9.79 -14.31
CA ARG A 37 4.87 10.03 -14.95
C ARG A 37 6.01 9.29 -14.25
N ARG A 38 6.04 9.32 -12.91
CA ARG A 38 7.07 8.67 -12.11
C ARG A 38 6.98 7.15 -12.13
N MET A 39 5.75 6.61 -12.10
CA MET A 39 5.53 5.17 -12.18
C MET A 39 6.06 4.60 -13.50
N GLY A 40 5.88 5.34 -14.60
CA GLY A 40 6.28 4.88 -15.92
C GLY A 40 5.29 3.88 -16.53
N GLY A 41 5.46 3.58 -17.82
CA GLY A 41 4.47 2.82 -18.59
C GLY A 41 4.22 1.40 -18.07
N GLU A 42 5.28 0.62 -17.86
CA GLU A 42 5.20 -0.79 -17.45
C GLU A 42 4.61 -0.96 -16.05
N SER A 43 5.08 -0.16 -15.09
CA SER A 43 4.54 -0.19 -13.73
C SER A 43 3.09 0.31 -13.68
N LEU A 44 2.70 1.27 -14.54
CA LEU A 44 1.30 1.69 -14.66
C LEU A 44 0.40 0.60 -15.23
N ASP A 45 0.88 -0.16 -16.23
CA ASP A 45 0.15 -1.34 -16.73
C ASP A 45 -0.01 -2.40 -15.64
N SER A 46 1.05 -2.64 -14.87
CA SER A 46 1.02 -3.56 -13.73
C SER A 46 0.05 -3.09 -12.65
N PHE A 47 0.06 -1.80 -12.31
CA PHE A 47 -0.87 -1.18 -11.36
C PHE A 47 -2.33 -1.31 -11.82
N ILE A 48 -2.63 -0.96 -13.07
CA ILE A 48 -3.98 -1.07 -13.64
C ILE A 48 -4.45 -2.52 -13.62
N SER A 49 -3.58 -3.47 -13.98
CA SER A 49 -3.90 -4.90 -13.93
C SER A 49 -4.25 -5.34 -12.51
N LEU A 50 -3.48 -4.90 -11.52
CA LEU A 50 -3.72 -5.18 -10.11
C LEU A 50 -5.03 -4.56 -9.61
N VAL A 51 -5.36 -3.33 -10.00
CA VAL A 51 -6.66 -2.70 -9.70
C VAL A 51 -7.79 -3.58 -10.18
N LEU A 52 -7.75 -4.04 -11.43
CA LEU A 52 -8.82 -4.85 -12.02
C LEU A 52 -8.94 -6.21 -11.35
N GLU A 53 -7.82 -6.86 -11.06
CA GLU A 53 -7.79 -8.14 -10.36
C GLU A 53 -8.41 -8.05 -8.98
N ARG A 54 -7.99 -7.06 -8.18
CA ARG A 54 -8.46 -6.90 -6.79
C ARG A 54 -9.91 -6.41 -6.75
N ALA A 55 -10.29 -5.45 -7.59
CA ALA A 55 -11.66 -4.95 -7.65
C ALA A 55 -12.66 -6.05 -8.05
N LYS A 56 -12.24 -7.02 -8.87
CA LYS A 56 -13.06 -8.18 -9.24
C LYS A 56 -13.41 -9.06 -8.02
N LEU A 57 -12.53 -9.18 -7.02
CA LEU A 57 -12.81 -9.93 -5.79
C LEU A 57 -14.03 -9.38 -5.03
N TYR A 58 -14.28 -8.09 -5.17
CA TYR A 58 -15.42 -7.40 -4.56
C TYR A 58 -16.64 -7.29 -5.49
N GLY A 59 -16.54 -7.77 -6.74
CA GLY A 59 -17.61 -7.67 -7.73
C GLY A 59 -17.80 -6.27 -8.31
N PHE A 60 -16.78 -5.40 -8.21
CA PHE A 60 -16.79 -4.09 -8.84
C PHE A 60 -16.65 -4.24 -10.36
N SER A 61 -17.51 -3.56 -11.10
CA SER A 61 -17.62 -3.71 -12.56
C SER A 61 -17.94 -2.42 -13.30
N THR A 62 -18.23 -1.34 -12.58
CA THR A 62 -18.49 -0.02 -13.14
C THR A 62 -17.23 0.84 -13.11
N GLU A 63 -17.15 1.80 -14.03
CA GLU A 63 -16.03 2.74 -14.11
C GLU A 63 -15.81 3.52 -12.81
N ARG A 64 -16.89 4.00 -12.18
CA ARG A 64 -16.84 4.70 -10.89
C ARG A 64 -16.26 3.84 -9.78
N GLU A 65 -16.69 2.58 -9.65
CA GLU A 65 -16.18 1.68 -8.62
C GLU A 65 -14.68 1.44 -8.79
N LEU A 66 -14.23 1.20 -10.03
CA LEU A 66 -12.82 0.99 -10.35
C LEU A 66 -11.97 2.24 -10.11
N GLN A 67 -12.46 3.42 -10.48
CA GLN A 67 -11.77 4.69 -10.24
C GLN A 67 -11.61 4.96 -8.74
N ILE A 68 -12.69 4.81 -7.95
CA ILE A 68 -12.63 4.98 -6.49
C ILE A 68 -11.62 3.99 -5.90
N PHE A 69 -11.70 2.70 -6.29
CA PHE A 69 -10.80 1.68 -5.79
C PHE A 69 -9.33 1.99 -6.13
N ALA A 70 -9.05 2.40 -7.37
CA ALA A 70 -7.71 2.79 -7.82
C ALA A 70 -7.15 4.00 -7.06
N VAL A 71 -7.96 5.03 -6.80
CA VAL A 71 -7.56 6.19 -6.00
C VAL A 71 -7.07 5.75 -4.63
N TYR A 72 -7.82 4.87 -3.95
CA TYR A 72 -7.40 4.42 -2.61
C TYR A 72 -6.25 3.40 -2.64
N MET A 73 -6.05 2.66 -3.73
CA MET A 73 -4.79 1.89 -3.92
C MET A 73 -3.57 2.82 -4.01
N ILE A 74 -3.71 4.01 -4.59
CA ILE A 74 -2.62 5.01 -4.61
C ILE A 74 -2.39 5.59 -3.22
N LEU A 75 -3.45 5.94 -2.51
CA LEU A 75 -3.36 6.67 -1.24
C LEU A 75 -3.01 5.78 -0.03
N LEU A 76 -3.53 4.55 0.00
CA LEU A 76 -3.41 3.63 1.16
C LEU A 76 -2.50 2.42 0.88
N GLY A 77 -1.96 2.31 -0.34
CA GLY A 77 -1.17 1.18 -0.81
C GLY A 77 -2.00 0.17 -1.61
N VAL A 78 -1.39 -0.53 -2.56
CA VAL A 78 -2.12 -1.40 -3.52
C VAL A 78 -2.83 -2.61 -2.90
N PHE A 79 -2.47 -2.97 -1.65
CA PHE A 79 -3.07 -4.08 -0.93
C PHE A 79 -3.90 -3.62 0.29
N PHE A 80 -4.34 -2.36 0.33
CA PHE A 80 -5.05 -1.78 1.48
C PHE A 80 -6.27 -2.59 1.95
N ASP A 81 -6.93 -3.27 1.01
CA ASP A 81 -8.14 -4.07 1.21
C ASP A 81 -7.89 -5.42 1.92
N ASP A 82 -6.62 -5.81 2.08
CA ASP A 82 -6.18 -6.92 2.92
C ASP A 82 -5.03 -6.51 3.86
N ASP A 83 -4.80 -5.21 4.04
CA ASP A 83 -3.77 -4.70 4.93
C ASP A 83 -4.29 -4.68 6.37
N PRO A 84 -3.60 -5.33 7.33
CA PRO A 84 -4.00 -5.31 8.74
C PRO A 84 -4.06 -3.90 9.34
N GLN A 85 -3.39 -2.92 8.75
CA GLN A 85 -3.45 -1.53 9.21
C GLN A 85 -4.78 -0.84 8.89
N TYR A 86 -5.56 -1.40 7.95
CA TYR A 86 -6.85 -0.89 7.53
C TYR A 86 -7.93 -1.98 7.68
N PRO A 87 -8.17 -2.53 8.89
CA PRO A 87 -9.10 -3.64 9.06
C PRO A 87 -10.53 -3.27 8.63
N TRP A 88 -10.87 -1.99 8.78
CA TRP A 88 -12.14 -1.42 8.32
C TRP A 88 -12.31 -1.45 6.79
N ALA A 89 -11.24 -1.54 5.99
CA ALA A 89 -11.33 -1.57 4.54
C ALA A 89 -11.96 -2.88 4.08
N LYS A 90 -11.38 -4.02 4.49
CA LYS A 90 -11.90 -5.35 4.17
C LYS A 90 -13.33 -5.55 4.68
N ASP A 91 -13.59 -5.12 5.91
CA ASP A 91 -14.91 -5.25 6.56
C ASP A 91 -16.02 -4.51 5.78
N ARG A 92 -15.71 -3.35 5.21
CA ARG A 92 -16.66 -2.55 4.43
C ARG A 92 -16.81 -3.06 3.01
N LEU A 93 -15.69 -3.37 2.35
CA LEU A 93 -15.65 -3.89 0.99
C LEU A 93 -16.28 -5.29 0.89
N SER A 94 -16.35 -6.05 1.98
CA SER A 94 -16.92 -7.40 2.05
C SER A 94 -18.25 -7.48 2.81
N ARG A 95 -18.88 -6.33 3.11
CA ARG A 95 -20.08 -6.28 3.98
C ARG A 95 -21.24 -7.10 3.39
N PRO A 96 -21.75 -8.13 4.08
CA PRO A 96 -22.86 -8.93 3.58
C PRO A 96 -24.14 -8.10 3.43
N GLY A 97 -24.99 -8.48 2.47
CA GLY A 97 -26.29 -7.84 2.25
C GLY A 97 -26.23 -6.49 1.52
N LEU A 98 -25.05 -6.02 1.12
CA LEU A 98 -24.86 -4.79 0.35
C LEU A 98 -24.42 -5.09 -1.10
N SER A 99 -24.97 -4.34 -2.05
CA SER A 99 -24.48 -4.34 -3.43
C SER A 99 -23.03 -3.85 -3.53
N PRO A 100 -22.27 -4.20 -4.59
CA PRO A 100 -20.91 -3.69 -4.80
C PRO A 100 -20.84 -2.16 -4.70
N ARG A 101 -21.77 -1.44 -5.34
CA ARG A 101 -21.88 0.02 -5.23
C ARG A 101 -22.02 0.52 -3.79
N GLN A 102 -22.90 -0.08 -3.00
CA GLN A 102 -23.07 0.30 -1.60
C GLN A 102 -21.82 0.02 -0.76
N ARG A 103 -21.11 -1.08 -1.04
CA ARG A 103 -19.86 -1.42 -0.35
C ARG A 103 -18.73 -0.44 -0.66
N ILE A 104 -18.56 -0.03 -1.92
CA ILE A 104 -17.54 0.97 -2.28
C ILE A 104 -17.87 2.35 -1.70
N ASP A 105 -19.15 2.76 -1.70
CA ASP A 105 -19.55 4.05 -1.13
C ASP A 105 -19.37 4.05 0.41
N LEU A 106 -19.72 2.93 1.08
CA LEU A 106 -19.47 2.74 2.52
C LEU A 106 -17.98 2.75 2.86
N PHE A 107 -17.16 2.10 2.04
CA PHE A 107 -15.70 2.13 2.16
C PHE A 107 -15.17 3.55 2.00
N ARG A 108 -15.54 4.22 0.91
CA ARG A 108 -15.09 5.58 0.55
C ARG A 108 -15.33 6.56 1.69
N SER A 109 -16.52 6.57 2.27
CA SER A 109 -16.86 7.48 3.38
C SER A 109 -15.90 7.36 4.56
N ARG A 110 -15.47 6.14 4.94
CA ARG A 110 -14.47 5.95 6.00
C ARG A 110 -13.05 6.26 5.55
N ALA A 111 -12.72 5.92 4.31
CA ALA A 111 -11.42 6.15 3.73
C ALA A 111 -11.11 7.65 3.64
N GLU A 112 -12.10 8.48 3.28
CA GLU A 112 -11.99 9.94 3.31
C GLU A 112 -11.63 10.44 4.72
N SER A 113 -12.34 9.98 5.77
CA SER A 113 -11.99 10.34 7.16
C SER A 113 -10.60 9.85 7.55
N ALA A 114 -10.22 8.63 7.15
CA ALA A 114 -8.91 8.07 7.47
C ALA A 114 -7.77 8.86 6.81
N VAL A 115 -7.95 9.31 5.57
CA VAL A 115 -6.97 10.16 4.87
C VAL A 115 -6.83 11.51 5.59
N VAL A 116 -7.93 12.08 6.08
CA VAL A 116 -7.88 13.32 6.89
C VAL A 116 -7.17 13.11 8.23
N GLU A 117 -7.42 12.00 8.92
CA GLU A 117 -6.69 11.62 10.14
C GLU A 117 -5.18 11.52 9.86
N LEU A 118 -4.81 10.84 8.77
CA LEU A 118 -3.41 10.71 8.34
C LEU A 118 -2.79 12.07 8.02
N THR A 119 -3.42 12.95 7.24
CA THR A 119 -2.81 14.23 6.86
C THR A 119 -2.66 15.19 8.05
N ARG A 120 -3.61 15.20 8.99
CA ARG A 120 -3.56 16.05 10.19
C ARG A 120 -2.44 15.66 11.15
N GLU A 121 -2.22 14.37 11.35
CA GLU A 121 -1.22 13.88 12.32
C GLU A 121 0.17 13.67 11.68
N ASN A 122 0.23 13.41 10.37
CA ASN A 122 1.47 13.05 9.68
C ASN A 122 2.17 14.16 8.90
N GLY A 123 1.52 15.31 8.63
CA GLY A 123 2.10 16.38 7.81
C GLY A 123 3.49 16.87 8.26
N SER A 124 3.74 16.90 9.57
CA SER A 124 5.08 17.19 10.14
C SER A 124 5.75 15.98 10.79
N SER A 125 5.00 14.91 11.07
CA SER A 125 5.51 13.73 11.77
C SER A 125 6.24 12.78 10.83
N VAL A 126 5.76 12.59 9.60
CA VAL A 126 6.37 11.64 8.67
C VAL A 126 7.65 12.17 8.01
N GLN A 127 7.73 13.47 7.70
CA GLN A 127 9.01 14.10 7.35
C GLN A 127 10.02 13.97 8.50
N ARG A 128 9.60 14.18 9.77
CA ARG A 128 10.47 13.95 10.95
C ARG A 128 10.90 12.48 11.09
N LEU A 129 9.99 11.53 10.89
CA LEU A 129 10.29 10.11 10.97
C LEU A 129 11.24 9.68 9.84
N PHE A 130 11.12 10.28 8.66
CA PHE A 130 12.07 10.09 7.59
C PHE A 130 13.42 10.73 7.89
N ASP A 131 13.48 11.98 8.32
CA ASP A 131 14.75 12.60 8.73
C ASP A 131 15.45 11.80 9.83
N GLN A 132 14.70 11.14 10.72
CA GLN A 132 15.22 10.19 11.72
C GLN A 132 15.66 8.86 11.08
N PHE A 133 14.86 8.29 10.19
CA PHE A 133 15.18 7.08 9.40
C PHE A 133 16.47 7.26 8.59
N LEU A 134 16.69 8.45 8.03
CA LEU A 134 17.83 8.81 7.18
C LEU A 134 19.11 9.09 7.95
N LYS A 135 18.98 9.62 9.16
CA LYS A 135 20.13 9.77 10.05
C LYS A 135 20.68 8.42 10.52
N LEU A 136 20.00 7.31 10.22
CA LEU A 136 20.25 5.99 10.80
C LEU A 136 20.34 6.05 12.34
N ASP A 137 19.82 7.12 12.92
CA ASP A 137 19.64 7.30 14.35
C ASP A 137 18.14 7.08 14.52
N PRO A 138 17.69 5.80 14.56
CA PRO A 138 16.31 5.50 14.86
C PRO A 138 15.97 6.33 16.11
N PRO A 139 14.75 6.88 16.25
CA PRO A 139 14.41 7.52 17.51
C PRO A 139 14.88 6.59 18.60
N ARG A 140 15.68 7.10 19.55
CA ARG A 140 16.03 6.36 20.76
C ARG A 140 14.74 6.17 21.55
N ILE A 141 13.81 5.41 20.98
CA ILE A 141 12.76 4.73 21.68
C ILE A 141 13.57 3.75 22.51
N VAL A 142 13.90 4.20 23.72
CA VAL A 142 14.42 3.39 24.80
C VAL A 142 13.32 2.41 25.15
N LEU A 143 13.12 1.41 24.28
CA LEU A 143 12.52 0.15 24.62
C LEU A 143 13.71 -0.79 24.65
N ALA A 144 14.05 -1.19 25.88
CA ALA A 144 15.17 -2.04 26.21
C ALA A 144 15.42 -3.10 25.13
N ALA A 145 16.68 -3.17 24.72
CA ALA A 145 17.26 -4.21 23.89
C ALA A 145 16.51 -5.55 24.02
N SER A 146 15.70 -5.86 23.01
CA SER A 146 15.31 -7.22 22.69
C SER A 146 15.11 -7.27 21.18
N SER A 147 16.13 -7.80 20.51
CA SER A 147 16.13 -8.11 19.09
C SER A 147 14.86 -8.88 18.68
N GLY A 148 14.17 -8.42 17.65
CA GLY A 148 13.30 -9.23 16.78
C GLY A 148 12.10 -9.94 17.41
N SER A 149 11.64 -9.53 18.59
CA SER A 149 10.46 -10.16 19.20
C SER A 149 9.17 -9.49 18.72
N TYR A 150 8.12 -10.27 18.48
CA TYR A 150 6.78 -9.82 18.07
C TYR A 150 6.28 -8.55 18.81
N PRO A 151 6.42 -8.44 20.15
CA PRO A 151 5.98 -7.25 20.90
C PRO A 151 6.78 -5.98 20.57
N SER A 152 8.05 -6.11 20.20
CA SER A 152 8.91 -4.96 19.89
C SER A 152 8.52 -4.28 18.58
N LEU A 153 8.22 -5.05 17.53
CA LEU A 153 7.84 -4.48 16.23
C LEU A 153 6.51 -3.74 16.30
N ILE A 154 5.54 -4.28 17.04
CA ILE A 154 4.24 -3.63 17.24
C ILE A 154 4.34 -2.41 18.14
N ALA A 155 5.18 -2.42 19.16
CA ALA A 155 5.46 -1.23 19.95
C ALA A 155 6.05 -0.12 19.07
N TRP A 156 7.02 -0.47 18.22
CA TRP A 156 7.60 0.46 17.24
C TRP A 156 6.56 1.02 16.28
N HIS A 157 5.77 0.15 15.64
CA HIS A 157 4.68 0.59 14.75
C HIS A 157 3.69 1.52 15.47
N THR A 158 3.30 1.20 16.70
CA THR A 158 2.34 1.98 17.48
C THR A 158 2.87 3.37 17.83
N VAL A 159 4.18 3.50 18.10
CA VAL A 159 4.79 4.80 18.36
C VAL A 159 4.91 5.63 17.09
N LEU A 160 5.22 4.99 15.95
CA LEU A 160 5.44 5.67 14.68
C LEU A 160 4.14 6.06 13.97
N PHE A 161 3.09 5.23 14.10
CA PHE A 161 1.80 5.37 13.43
C PHE A 161 0.65 5.17 14.44
N PRO A 162 0.56 6.01 15.48
CA PRO A 162 -0.44 5.87 16.54
C PRO A 162 -1.88 5.85 16.00
N GLU A 163 -2.16 6.60 14.95
CA GLU A 163 -3.46 6.64 14.26
C GLU A 163 -3.82 5.29 13.65
N LYS A 164 -2.87 4.65 12.96
CA LYS A 164 -3.08 3.33 12.36
C LYS A 164 -3.22 2.28 13.45
N ALA A 165 -2.36 2.34 14.46
CA ALA A 165 -2.39 1.42 15.59
C ALA A 165 -3.68 1.52 16.41
N ALA A 166 -4.36 2.67 16.42
CA ALA A 166 -5.66 2.87 17.04
C ALA A 166 -6.80 2.21 16.25
N TRP A 167 -6.66 2.06 14.93
CA TRP A 167 -7.65 1.36 14.10
C TRP A 167 -7.53 -0.16 14.19
N MET A 168 -6.35 -0.67 14.55
CA MET A 168 -6.01 -2.09 14.52
C MET A 168 -6.49 -2.84 15.77
N ARG A 169 -7.10 -4.02 15.56
CA ARG A 169 -7.38 -5.00 16.61
C ARG A 169 -6.09 -5.73 16.99
N MET A 170 -6.14 -6.54 18.06
CA MET A 170 -4.98 -7.35 18.45
C MET A 170 -4.55 -8.32 17.34
N CYS A 171 -5.49 -9.03 16.73
CA CYS A 171 -5.22 -9.93 15.61
C CYS A 171 -4.61 -9.22 14.39
N ASP A 172 -4.96 -7.95 14.16
CA ASP A 172 -4.44 -7.17 13.04
C ASP A 172 -2.96 -6.79 13.30
N LYS A 173 -2.62 -6.45 14.54
CA LYS A 173 -1.23 -6.24 14.96
C LYS A 173 -0.44 -7.54 14.85
N GLU A 174 -1.02 -8.67 15.25
CA GLU A 174 -0.43 -10.01 15.05
C GLU A 174 -0.09 -10.27 13.58
N ALA A 175 -1.06 -10.03 12.71
CA ALA A 175 -0.90 -10.19 11.27
C ALA A 175 0.18 -9.24 10.69
N LEU A 176 0.23 -7.97 11.13
CA LEU A 176 1.20 -7.01 10.63
C LEU A 176 2.64 -7.42 10.98
N ALA A 177 2.92 -7.74 12.24
CA ALA A 177 4.26 -8.15 12.63
C ALA A 177 4.64 -9.52 12.05
N GLY A 178 3.68 -10.46 11.92
CA GLY A 178 3.91 -11.71 11.19
C GLY A 178 4.32 -11.49 9.73
N ARG A 179 3.69 -10.53 9.04
CA ARG A 179 4.08 -10.11 7.69
C ARG A 179 5.47 -9.48 7.68
N ALA A 180 5.77 -8.59 8.62
CA ALA A 180 7.09 -7.94 8.72
C ALA A 180 8.22 -8.95 8.93
N GLN A 181 8.05 -9.89 9.87
CA GLN A 181 9.00 -10.96 10.15
C GLN A 181 9.18 -11.88 8.95
N SER A 182 8.09 -12.28 8.30
CA SER A 182 8.16 -13.13 7.10
C SER A 182 8.90 -12.44 5.97
N LEU A 183 8.62 -11.16 5.73
CA LEU A 183 9.30 -10.39 4.69
C LEU A 183 10.78 -10.17 5.01
N ALA A 184 11.11 -9.88 6.27
CA ALA A 184 12.49 -9.74 6.72
C ALA A 184 13.27 -11.04 6.54
N ALA A 185 12.68 -12.17 6.94
CA ALA A 185 13.27 -13.50 6.79
C ALA A 185 13.48 -13.85 5.30
N MET A 186 12.48 -13.63 4.44
CA MET A 186 12.61 -13.86 3.00
C MET A 186 13.67 -12.97 2.35
N ALA A 187 13.81 -11.73 2.82
CA ALA A 187 14.82 -10.79 2.34
C ALA A 187 16.21 -11.05 2.95
N GLY A 188 16.34 -11.91 3.97
CA GLY A 188 17.59 -12.10 4.72
C GLY A 188 18.01 -10.87 5.54
N LEU A 189 17.03 -10.08 5.99
CA LEU A 189 17.23 -8.88 6.80
C LEU A 189 16.97 -9.17 8.29
N ALA A 190 17.73 -8.52 9.16
CA ALA A 190 17.58 -8.60 10.61
C ALA A 190 17.89 -7.27 11.29
N GLY A 191 17.49 -7.11 12.56
CA GLY A 191 17.85 -5.97 13.38
C GLY A 191 17.33 -4.64 12.81
N VAL A 192 18.23 -3.83 12.24
CA VAL A 192 17.85 -2.56 11.60
C VAL A 192 16.94 -2.81 10.40
N GLY A 193 17.26 -3.76 9.52
CA GLY A 193 16.49 -4.01 8.30
C GLY A 193 15.03 -4.42 8.58
N GLU A 194 14.80 -5.20 9.64
CA GLU A 194 13.45 -5.56 10.08
C GLU A 194 12.65 -4.34 10.56
N ARG A 195 13.30 -3.41 11.29
CA ARG A 195 12.67 -2.13 11.68
C ARG A 195 12.36 -1.26 10.47
N LEU A 196 13.24 -1.21 9.48
CA LEU A 196 12.98 -0.46 8.23
C LEU A 196 11.76 -1.03 7.49
N ILE A 197 11.57 -2.35 7.51
CA ILE A 197 10.37 -2.98 6.94
C ILE A 197 9.11 -2.51 7.68
N VAL A 198 9.09 -2.48 9.02
CA VAL A 198 7.93 -2.00 9.77
C VAL A 198 7.60 -0.54 9.45
N VAL A 199 8.62 0.31 9.31
CA VAL A 199 8.44 1.69 8.87
C VAL A 199 7.84 1.71 7.46
N ALA A 200 8.40 0.97 6.51
CA ALA A 200 7.90 0.92 5.13
C ALA A 200 6.45 0.41 5.06
N MET A 201 6.09 -0.63 5.82
CA MET A 201 4.71 -1.11 5.92
C MET A 201 3.78 -0.03 6.48
N GLY A 202 4.23 0.64 7.55
CA GLY A 202 3.57 1.77 8.16
C GLY A 202 3.23 2.89 7.19
N MET A 203 4.07 3.10 6.19
CA MET A 203 3.97 4.23 5.28
C MET A 203 3.28 3.92 3.97
N LEU A 204 3.66 2.80 3.36
CA LEU A 204 3.33 2.45 1.98
C LEU A 204 2.31 1.30 1.91
N GLY A 205 1.92 0.77 3.07
CA GLY A 205 1.08 -0.41 3.20
C GLY A 205 1.90 -1.69 3.34
N ALA A 206 1.31 -2.71 3.96
CA ALA A 206 1.99 -3.97 4.29
C ALA A 206 2.46 -4.77 3.06
N GLY A 207 1.90 -4.48 1.88
CA GLY A 207 2.27 -5.14 0.61
C GLY A 207 3.21 -4.32 -0.28
N PHE A 208 3.91 -3.32 0.27
CA PHE A 208 4.78 -2.42 -0.51
C PHE A 208 5.86 -3.15 -1.35
N ALA A 209 6.30 -4.34 -0.93
CA ALA A 209 7.36 -5.09 -1.61
C ALA A 209 6.95 -5.57 -3.02
N ASP A 210 5.66 -5.75 -3.24
CA ASP A 210 5.06 -6.14 -4.53
C ASP A 210 4.31 -4.97 -5.18
N ASP A 211 4.42 -3.76 -4.62
CA ASP A 211 3.69 -2.59 -5.10
C ASP A 211 4.32 -2.00 -6.37
N PRO A 212 3.61 -2.00 -7.52
CA PRO A 212 4.12 -1.42 -8.77
C PRO A 212 4.37 0.10 -8.68
N GLN A 213 3.80 0.79 -7.69
CA GLN A 213 4.09 2.19 -7.42
C GLN A 213 5.52 2.40 -6.91
N PHE A 214 6.14 1.36 -6.35
CA PHE A 214 7.43 1.42 -5.64
C PHE A 214 8.38 0.29 -6.05
N PRO A 215 8.66 0.10 -7.35
CA PRO A 215 9.40 -1.08 -7.84
C PRO A 215 10.82 -1.16 -7.26
N ALA A 216 11.42 -0.02 -6.91
CA ALA A 216 12.75 0.06 -6.31
C ALA A 216 12.84 -0.66 -4.95
N LEU A 217 11.80 -0.60 -4.10
CA LEU A 217 11.80 -1.25 -2.79
C LEU A 217 11.78 -2.77 -2.91
N GLY A 218 10.87 -3.28 -3.73
CA GLY A 218 10.80 -4.70 -4.03
C GLY A 218 12.10 -5.22 -4.65
N LYS A 219 12.71 -4.44 -5.56
CA LYS A 219 14.01 -4.78 -6.16
C LYS A 219 15.13 -4.83 -5.12
N ALA A 220 15.18 -3.87 -4.21
CA ALA A 220 16.19 -3.83 -3.14
C ALA A 220 16.06 -5.05 -2.20
N LEU A 221 14.84 -5.41 -1.80
CA LEU A 221 14.61 -6.58 -0.94
C LEU A 221 14.99 -7.91 -1.61
N ARG A 222 14.74 -8.03 -2.92
CA ARG A 222 15.06 -9.22 -3.72
C ARG A 222 16.49 -9.23 -4.26
N ALA A 223 17.28 -8.18 -4.03
CA ALA A 223 18.65 -8.12 -4.49
C ALA A 223 19.49 -9.24 -3.85
N ASN A 224 20.35 -9.87 -4.64
CA ASN A 224 21.27 -10.87 -4.13
C ASN A 224 22.52 -10.18 -3.55
N LEU A 225 22.36 -9.57 -2.38
CA LEU A 225 23.38 -8.82 -1.65
C LEU A 225 23.52 -9.34 -0.22
N PRO A 226 24.70 -9.17 0.42
CA PRO A 226 24.86 -9.36 1.86
C PRO A 226 23.84 -8.54 2.66
N ALA A 227 23.47 -9.01 3.86
CA ALA A 227 22.41 -8.41 4.66
C ALA A 227 22.61 -6.91 4.96
N ASP A 228 23.84 -6.50 5.27
CA ASP A 228 24.16 -5.10 5.59
C ASP A 228 24.06 -4.20 4.36
N GLU A 229 24.60 -4.64 3.23
CA GLU A 229 24.51 -3.93 1.95
C GLU A 229 23.06 -3.85 1.47
N LYS A 230 22.30 -4.93 1.61
CA LYS A 230 20.87 -4.96 1.28
C LYS A 230 20.06 -4.01 2.16
N THR A 231 20.36 -3.96 3.45
CA THR A 231 19.74 -3.02 4.39
C THR A 231 19.99 -1.57 3.94
N LEU A 232 21.23 -1.26 3.53
CA LEU A 232 21.60 0.05 3.04
C LEU A 232 20.89 0.40 1.72
N GLU A 233 20.87 -0.51 0.76
CA GLU A 233 20.17 -0.31 -0.52
C GLU A 233 18.67 -0.13 -0.32
N PHE A 234 18.06 -0.91 0.59
CA PHE A 234 16.67 -0.75 0.97
C PHE A 234 16.39 0.62 1.61
N ALA A 235 17.26 1.06 2.53
CA ALA A 235 17.15 2.37 3.16
C ALA A 235 17.26 3.52 2.13
N LYS A 236 18.20 3.42 1.18
CA LYS A 236 18.35 4.39 0.08
C LYS A 236 17.11 4.44 -0.80
N ALA A 237 16.57 3.28 -1.19
CA ALA A 237 15.34 3.23 -1.97
C ALA A 237 14.15 3.84 -1.22
N GLY A 238 14.05 3.58 0.09
CA GLY A 238 13.06 4.21 0.97
C GLY A 238 13.22 5.73 1.05
N HIS A 239 14.46 6.22 1.10
CA HIS A 239 14.74 7.66 1.14
C HIS A 239 14.22 8.40 -0.09
N THR A 240 14.49 7.88 -1.29
CA THR A 240 14.04 8.52 -2.53
C THR A 240 12.51 8.61 -2.55
N LEU A 241 11.82 7.56 -2.08
CA LEU A 241 10.37 7.53 -2.01
C LEU A 241 9.79 8.43 -0.92
N ALA A 242 10.53 8.67 0.15
CA ALA A 242 10.14 9.55 1.25
C ALA A 242 9.85 10.97 0.80
N ILE A 243 10.85 11.52 0.10
CA ILE A 243 10.84 12.87 -0.47
C ILE A 243 9.64 12.98 -1.41
N ASP A 244 9.39 11.93 -2.18
CA ASP A 244 8.28 11.84 -3.11
C ASP A 244 6.91 11.72 -2.43
N TRP A 245 6.80 10.98 -1.33
CA TRP A 245 5.55 10.75 -0.62
C TRP A 245 5.10 12.00 0.15
N ALA A 246 6.03 12.75 0.74
CA ALA A 246 5.71 14.02 1.39
C ALA A 246 5.09 15.03 0.38
N ALA A 247 5.63 15.09 -0.84
CA ALA A 247 5.06 15.91 -1.91
C ALA A 247 3.63 15.50 -2.32
N ARG A 248 3.26 14.21 -2.17
CA ARG A 248 1.90 13.70 -2.48
C ARG A 248 0.85 14.14 -1.46
N LEU A 249 1.20 14.23 -0.17
CA LEU A 249 0.25 14.61 0.88
C LEU A 249 0.01 16.12 0.97
N GLU A 250 0.99 16.93 0.54
CA GLU A 250 0.88 18.40 0.56
C GLU A 250 0.05 18.99 -0.59
N GLY A 251 -0.46 18.17 -1.51
CA GLY A 251 -1.27 18.65 -2.63
C GLY A 251 -0.49 19.48 -3.67
N ASN A 252 0.84 19.42 -3.65
CA ASN A 252 1.73 20.04 -4.63
C ASN A 252 2.11 19.09 -5.79
N ALA A 253 1.28 18.07 -6.06
CA ALA A 253 1.43 17.15 -7.18
C ALA A 253 0.53 17.56 -8.35
#